data_AF-A0A7Y7HZX9-F1
#
_entry.id   AF-A0A7Y7HZX9-F1
#
_cell.length_a   1.000
_cell.length_b   1.000
_cell.length_c   1.000
_cell.angle_alpha   90.00
_cell.angle_beta   90.00
_cell.angle_gamma   90.00
#
_symmetry.space_group_name_H-M   'P 1'
#
loop_
_entity.id
_entity.type
_entity.pdbx_description
1 polymer ?
#
loop_
_entity_poly.entity_id
_entity_poly.type
_entity_poly.pdbx_seq_one_letter_code
_entity_poly.pdbx_strand_id
1 'polypeptide(L)'
;MKKRFTDEQIIGILRLAEADGVVIRDLCRKHNITEQTFFRWRNKYGGMTVPEARRLKDLESENAKLKKLLAEQLLAIDGLKEIAGKKW
;
A
#
# COMPACT_ATOMS: atom_id res chain seq x y z
N MET A 1 1.59 14.88 1.08
CA MET A 1 2.64 14.82 0.04
C MET A 1 2.09 14.02 -1.14
N LYS A 2 2.04 14.60 -2.35
CA LYS A 2 1.54 13.90 -3.55
C LYS A 2 2.62 12.89 -3.98
N LYS A 3 2.25 11.62 -4.15
CA LYS A 3 3.18 10.62 -4.71
C LYS A 3 3.58 11.05 -6.13
N ARG A 4 4.89 11.02 -6.44
CA ARG A 4 5.43 11.35 -7.77
C ARG A 4 5.01 10.32 -8.83
N PHE A 5 4.85 9.06 -8.44
CA PHE A 5 4.44 7.96 -9.30
C PHE A 5 3.17 7.30 -8.75
N THR A 6 2.24 6.95 -9.62
CA THR A 6 1.09 6.10 -9.28
C THR A 6 1.51 4.63 -9.20
N ASP A 7 0.72 3.81 -8.53
CA ASP A 7 1.02 2.37 -8.43
C ASP A 7 0.99 1.73 -9.83
N GLU A 8 0.13 2.21 -10.73
CA GLU A 8 0.09 1.77 -12.14
C GLU A 8 1.35 2.13 -12.92
N GLN A 9 1.89 3.34 -12.72
CA GLN A 9 3.14 3.76 -13.36
C GLN A 9 4.31 2.91 -12.87
N ILE A 10 4.34 2.60 -11.57
CA ILE A 10 5.37 1.73 -10.98
C ILE A 10 5.31 0.34 -11.60
N ILE A 11 4.13 -0.28 -11.66
CA ILE A 11 3.94 -1.61 -12.25
C ILE A 11 4.32 -1.61 -13.74
N GLY A 12 3.97 -0.55 -14.48
CA GLY A 12 4.39 -0.38 -15.86
C GLY A 12 5.91 -0.37 -16.03
N ILE A 13 6.64 0.37 -15.17
CA ILE A 13 8.11 0.41 -15.19
C ILE A 13 8.70 -0.95 -14.83
N LEU A 14 8.15 -1.66 -13.85
CA LEU A 14 8.62 -3.00 -13.48
C LEU A 14 8.46 -4.01 -14.62
N ARG A 15 7.33 -3.97 -15.35
CA ARG A 15 7.12 -4.81 -16.54
C ARG A 15 8.09 -4.52 -17.67
N LEU A 16 8.47 -3.25 -17.88
CA LEU A 16 9.50 -2.91 -18.85
C LEU A 16 10.84 -3.57 -18.51
N ALA A 17 11.15 -3.76 -17.22
CA ALA A 17 12.37 -4.44 -16.79
C ALA A 17 12.32 -5.97 -16.94
N GLU A 18 11.14 -6.55 -17.21
CA GLU A 18 10.97 -7.98 -17.49
C GLU A 18 11.12 -8.31 -18.98
N ALA A 19 11.15 -7.29 -19.85
CA ALA A 19 11.40 -7.46 -21.27
C ALA A 19 12.88 -7.83 -21.53
N ASP A 20 13.10 -8.68 -22.53
CA ASP A 20 14.44 -9.15 -22.88
C ASP A 20 15.34 -7.99 -23.34
N GLY A 21 16.61 -8.04 -22.94
CA GLY A 21 17.63 -7.03 -23.26
C GLY A 21 17.53 -5.70 -22.49
N VAL A 22 16.63 -5.54 -21.51
CA VAL A 22 16.51 -4.29 -20.74
C VAL A 22 17.52 -4.22 -19.59
N VAL A 23 18.38 -3.20 -19.63
CA VAL A 23 19.33 -2.89 -18.55
C VAL A 23 18.65 -2.00 -17.50
N ILE A 24 18.53 -2.50 -16.25
CA ILE A 24 17.85 -1.81 -15.14
C ILE A 24 18.40 -0.39 -14.91
N ARG A 25 19.73 -0.21 -15.04
CA ARG A 25 20.39 1.08 -14.87
C ARG A 25 19.89 2.14 -15.84
N ASP A 26 19.75 1.79 -17.12
CA ASP A 26 19.31 2.71 -18.16
C ASP A 26 17.81 3.00 -18.04
N LEU A 27 17.02 1.99 -17.65
CA LEU A 27 15.62 2.18 -17.29
C LEU A 27 15.46 3.17 -16.13
N CYS A 28 16.27 3.02 -15.07
CA CYS A 28 16.26 3.93 -13.92
C CYS A 28 16.60 5.37 -14.33
N ARG A 29 17.61 5.56 -15.18
CA ARG A 29 17.97 6.87 -15.75
C ARG A 29 16.83 7.48 -16.57
N LYS A 30 16.20 6.69 -17.45
CA LYS A 30 15.08 7.12 -18.29
C LYS A 30 13.88 7.60 -17.47
N HIS A 31 13.60 6.94 -16.35
CA HIS A 31 12.49 7.31 -15.46
C HIS A 31 12.89 8.26 -14.32
N ASN A 32 14.15 8.69 -14.27
CA ASN A 32 14.70 9.55 -13.23
C ASN A 32 14.41 9.02 -11.80
N ILE A 33 14.70 7.73 -11.61
CA ILE A 33 14.65 7.01 -10.34
C ILE A 33 16.01 6.38 -10.05
N THR A 34 16.28 6.06 -8.79
CA THR A 34 17.49 5.31 -8.42
C THR A 34 17.24 3.80 -8.55
N GLU A 35 18.30 3.02 -8.74
CA GLU A 35 18.20 1.54 -8.73
C GLU A 35 17.61 1.03 -7.40
N GLN A 36 17.95 1.69 -6.28
CA GLN A 36 17.37 1.37 -4.97
C GLN A 36 15.84 1.56 -4.95
N THR A 37 15.34 2.64 -5.54
CA THR A 37 13.89 2.85 -5.68
C THR A 37 13.25 1.75 -6.52
N PHE A 38 13.88 1.37 -7.63
CA PHE A 38 13.41 0.29 -8.48
C PHE A 38 13.30 -1.04 -7.73
N PHE A 39 14.34 -1.47 -6.99
CA PHE A 39 14.29 -2.73 -6.25
C PHE A 39 13.28 -2.71 -5.10
N ARG A 40 13.10 -1.55 -4.43
CA ARG A 40 12.01 -1.39 -3.45
C ARG A 40 10.63 -1.56 -4.08
N TRP A 41 10.43 -1.01 -5.27
CA TRP A 41 9.20 -1.21 -6.02
C TRP A 41 9.03 -2.66 -6.45
N ARG A 42 10.09 -3.31 -6.95
CA ARG A 42 10.06 -4.71 -7.34
C ARG A 42 9.69 -5.63 -6.18
N ASN A 43 10.20 -5.38 -4.97
CA ASN A 43 9.83 -6.16 -3.79
C ASN A 43 8.37 -5.95 -3.38
N LYS A 44 7.80 -4.77 -3.63
CA LYS A 44 6.42 -4.44 -3.23
C LYS A 44 5.37 -4.82 -4.27
N TYR A 45 5.67 -4.63 -5.55
CA TYR A 45 4.72 -4.71 -6.66
C TYR A 45 5.15 -5.72 -7.74
N GLY A 46 6.33 -6.33 -7.63
CA GLY A 46 6.80 -7.33 -8.59
C GLY A 46 5.84 -8.51 -8.68
N GLY A 47 5.56 -8.98 -9.89
CA GLY A 47 4.57 -10.03 -10.15
C GLY A 47 3.12 -9.60 -9.99
N MET A 48 2.81 -8.36 -9.57
CA MET A 48 1.44 -7.86 -9.48
C MET A 48 0.99 -7.21 -10.79
N THR A 49 -0.27 -7.44 -11.13
CA THR A 49 -0.99 -6.70 -12.16
C THR A 49 -1.58 -5.39 -11.60
N VAL A 50 -1.87 -4.45 -12.50
CA VAL A 50 -2.53 -3.19 -12.13
C VAL A 50 -3.87 -3.41 -11.39
N PRO A 51 -4.76 -4.30 -11.86
CA PRO A 51 -5.99 -4.62 -11.12
C PRO A 51 -5.73 -5.18 -9.71
N GLU A 52 -4.73 -6.04 -9.55
CA GLU A 52 -4.37 -6.60 -8.23
C GLU A 52 -3.85 -5.52 -7.28
N ALA A 53 -3.01 -4.60 -7.76
CA ALA A 53 -2.52 -3.50 -6.94
C ALA A 53 -3.63 -2.53 -6.54
N ARG A 54 -4.60 -2.27 -7.42
CA ARG A 54 -5.78 -1.47 -7.09
C ARG A 54 -6.63 -2.16 -6.01
N ARG A 55 -6.94 -3.44 -6.21
CA ARG A 55 -7.69 -4.24 -5.24
C ARG A 55 -7.00 -4.29 -3.88
N LEU A 56 -5.67 -4.45 -3.85
CA LEU A 56 -4.90 -4.44 -2.61
C LEU A 56 -5.06 -3.11 -1.86
N LYS A 57 -4.94 -1.98 -2.57
CA LYS A 57 -5.11 -0.65 -1.97
C LYS A 57 -6.51 -0.43 -1.41
N ASP A 58 -7.54 -0.89 -2.13
CA ASP A 58 -8.93 -0.77 -1.67
C ASP A 58 -9.16 -1.61 -0.40
N LEU A 59 -8.62 -2.84 -0.37
CA LEU A 59 -8.66 -3.71 0.81
C LEU A 59 -7.89 -3.13 2.00
N GLU A 60 -6.71 -2.54 1.78
CA GLU A 60 -5.94 -1.85 2.82
C GLU A 60 -6.72 -0.67 3.40
N SER A 61 -7.38 0.12 2.55
CA SER A 61 -8.20 1.25 2.98
C SER A 61 -9.40 0.79 3.80
N GLU A 62 -10.09 -0.25 3.36
CA GLU A 62 -11.25 -0.78 4.08
C GLU A 62 -10.83 -1.40 5.42
N ASN A 63 -9.73 -2.16 5.46
CA ASN A 63 -9.18 -2.72 6.68
C ASN A 63 -8.84 -1.63 7.71
N ALA A 64 -8.24 -0.52 7.26
CA ALA A 64 -7.93 0.62 8.13
C ALA A 64 -9.21 1.26 8.73
N LYS A 65 -10.27 1.42 7.92
CA LYS A 65 -11.57 1.93 8.40
C LYS A 65 -12.20 0.98 9.40
N LEU A 66 -12.23 -0.32 9.10
CA LEU A 66 -12.80 -1.34 9.98
C LEU A 66 -12.07 -1.40 11.32
N LYS A 67 -10.74 -1.34 11.32
CA LYS A 67 -9.94 -1.28 12.55
C LYS A 67 -10.26 -0.04 13.39
N LYS A 68 -10.46 1.11 12.75
CA LYS A 68 -10.85 2.35 13.44
C LYS A 68 -12.22 2.21 14.08
N LEU A 69 -13.23 1.77 13.33
CA LEU A 69 -14.58 1.54 13.87
C LEU A 69 -14.57 0.55 15.03
N LEU A 70 -13.81 -0.53 14.91
CA LEU A 70 -13.68 -1.52 15.97
C LEU A 70 -13.06 -0.92 17.24
N ALA A 71 -12.01 -0.12 17.11
CA ALA A 71 -11.38 0.55 18.25
C ALA A 71 -12.35 1.54 18.93
N GLU A 72 -13.11 2.32 18.16
CA GLU A 72 -14.13 3.23 18.66
C GLU A 72 -15.25 2.48 19.41
N GLN A 73 -15.71 1.36 18.86
CA GLN A 73 -16.71 0.52 19.52
C GLN A 73 -16.18 -0.10 20.81
N LEU A 74 -14.95 -0.62 20.82
CA LEU A 74 -14.33 -1.18 22.03
C LEU A 74 -14.22 -0.13 23.13
N LEU A 75 -13.80 1.09 22.80
CA LEU A 75 -13.74 2.19 23.75
C LEU A 75 -15.12 2.53 24.34
N ALA A 76 -16.17 2.56 23.51
CA ALA A 76 -17.53 2.79 23.98
C ALA A 76 -18.03 1.67 24.91
N ILE A 77 -17.75 0.41 24.57
CA ILE A 77 -18.10 -0.75 25.40
C ILE A 77 -17.39 -0.67 26.76
N ASP A 78 -16.11 -0.32 26.78
CA ASP A 78 -15.33 -0.22 28.01
C ASP A 78 -15.87 0.90 28.92
N GLY A 79 -16.21 2.06 28.36
CA GLY A 79 -16.86 3.15 29.10
C GLY A 79 -18.22 2.74 29.69
N LEU A 80 -19.04 2.01 28.93
CA LEU A 80 -20.33 1.50 29.42
C LEU A 80 -20.15 0.48 30.55
N LYS A 81 -19.15 -0.39 30.46
CA LYS A 81 -18.82 -1.36 31.52
C LYS A 81 -18.35 -0.67 32.80
N GLU A 82 -17.55 0.40 32.69
CA GLU A 82 -17.11 1.16 33.86
C GLU A 82 -18.29 1.81 34.59
N ILE A 83 -19.23 2.39 33.85
CA ILE A 83 -20.45 2.99 34.41
C ILE A 83 -21.31 1.91 35.07
N ALA A 84 -21.52 0.76 34.41
CA ALA A 84 -22.33 -0.33 34.95
C ALA A 84 -21.68 -1.04 36.15
N GLY A 85 -20.33 -1.02 36.23
CA GLY A 85 -19.55 -1.56 37.34
C GLY A 85 -19.53 -0.66 38.57
N LYS A 86 -19.75 0.65 38.42
CA LYS A 86 -20.04 1.60 39.52
C LYS A 86 -21.47 1.42 40.03
N LYS A 87 -21.81 0.21 40.47
CA LYS A 87 -22.96 -0.01 41.36
C LYS A 87 -22.55 0.41 42.77
N TRP A 88 -23.40 1.22 43.37
CA TRP A 88 -23.23 1.84 44.69
C TRP A 88 -23.25 0.80 45.81
#